data_AF-A0A8S3WHF0-F1
#
_entry.id   AF-A0A8S3WHF0-F1
#
_cell.length_a   1.000
_cell.length_b   1.000
_cell.length_c   1.000
_cell.angle_alpha   90.00
_cell.angle_beta   90.00
_cell.angle_gamma   90.00
#
_symmetry.space_group_name_H-M   'P 1'
#
loop_
_entity.id
_entity.type
_entity.pdbx_description
1 polymer ?
#
loop_
_entity_poly.entity_id
_entity_poly.type
_entity_poly.pdbx_seq_one_letter_code
_entity_poly.pdbx_strand_id
1 'polypeptide(L)'
;MSDKMTSYSSPFRKTVKWYKKLAIELILNTALVNAWIMYKENKNTNQGIVQFRRQLVEYLVDSGVDKENCEQQQERPKRMKHELLKREGPVAKLRRFCVGCYKENVKNHGSKVARNKTKKSSYIL
;
A
#
# COMPACT_ATOMS: atom_id res chain seq x y z
N MET A 1 -25.50 -23.64 6.69
CA MET A 1 -24.38 -24.09 5.81
C MET A 1 -23.84 -22.98 4.92
N SER A 2 -24.65 -21.99 4.48
CA SER A 2 -24.19 -20.91 3.59
C SER A 2 -23.06 -20.02 4.14
N ASP A 3 -23.00 -19.83 5.46
CA ASP A 3 -21.98 -18.98 6.10
C ASP A 3 -20.56 -19.57 5.96
N LYS A 4 -20.44 -20.89 5.81
CA LYS A 4 -19.15 -21.56 5.58
C LYS A 4 -18.66 -21.48 4.14
N MET A 5 -19.53 -21.31 3.15
CA MET A 5 -19.11 -21.19 1.74
C MET A 5 -18.49 -19.82 1.44
N THR A 6 -18.97 -18.77 2.11
CA THR A 6 -18.51 -17.39 1.91
C THR A 6 -17.08 -17.16 2.46
N SER A 7 -16.66 -17.92 3.47
CA SER A 7 -15.31 -17.76 4.06
C SER A 7 -14.20 -18.31 3.15
N TYR A 8 -14.48 -19.31 2.31
CA TYR A 8 -13.49 -19.89 1.38
C TYR A 8 -13.29 -19.09 0.09
N SER A 9 -14.27 -18.27 -0.32
CA SER A 9 -14.21 -17.44 -1.53
C SER A 9 -13.98 -15.95 -1.26
N SER A 10 -13.50 -15.60 -0.07
CA SER A 10 -13.25 -14.21 0.30
C SER A 10 -11.81 -13.81 -0.06
N PRO A 11 -11.56 -13.07 -1.15
CA PRO A 11 -10.22 -12.60 -1.52
C PRO A 11 -9.77 -11.42 -0.63
N PHE A 12 -10.29 -11.33 0.59
CA PHE A 12 -10.40 -10.08 1.33
C PHE A 12 -9.19 -9.86 2.24
N ARG A 13 -8.33 -8.94 1.82
CA ARG A 13 -7.22 -8.42 2.64
C ARG A 13 -7.81 -7.71 3.87
N LYS A 14 -7.24 -7.94 5.05
CA LYS A 14 -7.74 -7.56 6.40
C LYS A 14 -7.96 -6.06 6.68
N THR A 15 -8.08 -5.17 5.70
CA THR A 15 -7.86 -3.71 5.88
C THR A 15 -8.94 -2.77 5.36
N VAL A 16 -10.09 -3.24 4.86
CA VAL A 16 -11.15 -2.33 4.38
C VAL A 16 -12.24 -2.16 5.44
N LYS A 17 -12.42 -0.94 5.96
CA LYS A 17 -13.51 -0.59 6.89
C LYS A 17 -14.87 -0.89 6.23
N TRP A 18 -15.82 -1.45 6.97
CA TRP A 18 -17.10 -1.97 6.45
C TRP A 18 -17.87 -0.99 5.53
N TYR A 19 -17.87 0.30 5.87
CA TYR A 19 -18.56 1.32 5.07
C TYR A 19 -17.92 1.54 3.69
N LYS A 20 -16.60 1.35 3.55
CA LYS A 20 -15.92 1.44 2.25
C LYS A 20 -16.33 0.29 1.35
N LYS A 21 -16.55 -0.90 1.92
CA LYS A 21 -17.07 -2.05 1.19
C LYS A 21 -18.46 -1.74 0.63
N LEU A 22 -19.36 -1.25 1.47
CA LEU A 22 -20.72 -0.88 1.05
C LEU A 22 -20.71 0.25 0.01
N ALA A 23 -19.88 1.27 0.19
CA ALA A 23 -19.78 2.37 -0.77
C ALA A 23 -19.32 1.87 -2.15
N ILE A 24 -18.30 1.00 -2.18
CA ILE A 24 -17.81 0.42 -3.44
C ILE A 24 -18.90 -0.46 -4.08
N GLU A 25 -19.52 -1.35 -3.32
CA GLU A 25 -20.57 -2.24 -3.84
C GLU A 25 -21.77 -1.45 -4.36
N LEU A 26 -22.21 -0.41 -3.65
CA LEU A 26 -23.36 0.39 -4.05
C LEU A 26 -23.04 1.24 -5.30
N ILE A 27 -21.97 2.03 -5.23
CA ILE A 27 -21.60 2.97 -6.30
C ILE A 27 -21.24 2.20 -7.58
N LEU A 28 -20.48 1.12 -7.45
CA LEU A 28 -20.08 0.32 -8.61
C LEU A 28 -21.28 -0.39 -9.23
N ASN A 29 -22.17 -1.00 -8.44
CA ASN A 29 -23.35 -1.66 -9.01
C ASN A 29 -24.27 -0.67 -9.71
N THR A 30 -24.51 0.51 -9.13
CA THR A 30 -25.33 1.56 -9.77
C THR A 30 -24.68 2.06 -11.05
N ALA A 31 -23.38 2.38 -11.02
CA ALA A 31 -22.65 2.83 -12.20
C ALA A 31 -22.64 1.77 -13.31
N LEU A 32 -22.46 0.49 -12.96
CA LEU A 32 -22.47 -0.62 -13.92
C LEU A 32 -23.83 -0.83 -14.58
N VAL A 33 -24.93 -0.75 -13.83
CA VAL A 33 -26.27 -0.88 -14.39
C VAL A 33 -26.56 0.29 -15.34
N ASN A 34 -26.21 1.51 -14.96
CA ASN A 34 -26.39 2.69 -15.81
C ASN A 34 -25.58 2.56 -17.11
N ALA A 35 -24.30 2.16 -17.00
CA ALA A 35 -23.45 1.92 -18.17
C ALA A 35 -23.99 0.80 -19.08
N TRP A 36 -24.55 -0.27 -18.49
CA TRP A 36 -25.17 -1.35 -19.25
C TRP A 36 -26.41 -0.88 -20.02
N ILE A 37 -27.28 -0.07 -19.41
CA ILE A 37 -28.45 0.51 -20.08
C ILE A 37 -28.01 1.35 -21.28
N MET A 38 -27.06 2.27 -21.07
CA MET A 38 -26.52 3.11 -22.14
C MET A 38 -25.88 2.28 -23.27
N TYR A 39 -25.14 1.22 -22.94
CA TYR A 39 -24.56 0.32 -23.92
C TYR A 39 -25.62 -0.40 -24.74
N LYS A 40 -26.68 -0.86 -24.06
CA LYS A 40 -27.82 -1.55 -24.68
C LYS A 40 -28.51 -0.66 -25.70
N GLU A 41 -28.78 0.59 -25.31
CA GLU A 41 -29.43 1.60 -26.17
C GLU A 41 -28.55 1.96 -27.37
N ASN A 42 -27.26 2.23 -27.16
CA ASN A 42 -26.38 2.67 -28.24
C ASN A 42 -26.08 1.56 -29.26
N LYS A 43 -25.94 0.31 -28.81
CA LYS A 43 -25.60 -0.83 -29.70
C LYS A 43 -26.83 -1.58 -30.22
N ASN A 44 -28.05 -1.25 -29.76
CA ASN A 44 -29.29 -1.99 -30.03
C ASN A 44 -29.16 -3.51 -29.80
N THR A 45 -28.39 -3.92 -28.79
CA THR A 45 -28.16 -5.34 -28.48
C THR A 45 -28.99 -5.77 -27.28
N ASN A 46 -29.56 -6.98 -27.29
CA ASN A 46 -30.25 -7.55 -26.13
C ASN A 46 -29.29 -8.35 -25.24
N GLN A 47 -28.09 -7.81 -25.00
CA GLN A 47 -27.09 -8.48 -24.18
C GLN A 47 -27.48 -8.39 -22.69
N GLY A 48 -27.52 -9.54 -22.01
CA GLY A 48 -27.79 -9.60 -20.57
C GLY A 48 -26.67 -9.00 -19.71
N ILE A 49 -27.03 -8.45 -18.55
CA ILE A 49 -26.10 -7.77 -17.63
C ILE A 49 -24.89 -8.64 -17.20
N VAL A 50 -25.08 -9.97 -17.10
CA VAL A 50 -23.99 -10.91 -16.75
C VAL A 50 -22.92 -10.95 -17.83
N GLN A 51 -23.33 -10.98 -19.10
CA GLN A 51 -22.41 -10.97 -20.24
C GLN A 51 -21.68 -9.64 -20.34
N PHE A 52 -22.38 -8.53 -20.09
CA PHE A 52 -21.76 -7.21 -20.02
C PHE A 52 -20.69 -7.11 -18.93
N ARG A 53 -20.99 -7.61 -17.71
CA ARG A 53 -20.01 -7.65 -16.62
C ARG A 53 -18.78 -8.49 -16.97
N ARG A 54 -18.97 -9.63 -17.64
CA ARG A 54 -17.87 -10.47 -18.09
C ARG A 54 -16.98 -9.73 -19.09
N GLN A 55 -17.56 -9.15 -20.13
CA GLN A 55 -16.82 -8.37 -21.13
C GLN A 55 -16.11 -7.17 -20.51
N LEU A 56 -16.73 -6.51 -19.54
CA LEU A 56 -16.10 -5.39 -18.85
C LEU A 56 -14.92 -5.84 -17.99
N VAL A 57 -15.03 -6.95 -17.28
CA VAL A 57 -13.92 -7.52 -16.51
C VAL A 57 -12.79 -7.95 -17.44
N GLU A 58 -13.11 -8.65 -18.53
CA GLU A 58 -12.13 -9.03 -19.57
C GLU A 58 -11.45 -7.78 -20.13
N TYR A 59 -12.22 -6.75 -20.50
CA TYR A 59 -11.67 -5.47 -20.95
C TYR A 59 -10.78 -4.82 -19.90
N LEU A 60 -11.20 -4.69 -18.63
CA LEU A 60 -10.43 -4.02 -17.59
C LEU A 60 -9.17 -4.79 -17.16
N VAL A 61 -9.17 -6.11 -17.30
CA VAL A 61 -8.03 -6.97 -17.00
C VAL A 61 -7.07 -7.00 -18.19
N ASP A 62 -7.59 -7.12 -19.42
CA ASP A 62 -6.78 -7.17 -20.64
C ASP A 62 -6.31 -5.78 -21.08
N SER A 63 -6.97 -4.68 -20.69
CA SER A 63 -6.45 -3.31 -20.85
C SER A 63 -5.32 -2.98 -19.86
N GLY A 64 -4.98 -3.90 -18.96
CA GLY A 64 -3.66 -3.92 -18.31
C GLY A 64 -2.54 -4.42 -19.23
N VAL A 65 -2.89 -4.92 -20.42
CA VAL A 65 -2.00 -5.28 -21.52
C VAL A 65 -2.26 -4.30 -22.66
N ASP A 66 -1.85 -3.04 -22.48
CA ASP A 66 -1.61 -2.16 -23.61
C ASP A 66 -0.66 -2.89 -24.58
N LYS A 67 -1.22 -3.43 -25.66
CA LYS A 67 -0.44 -4.06 -26.74
C LYS A 67 0.44 -3.07 -27.50
N GLU A 68 0.49 -1.80 -27.09
CA GLU A 68 1.39 -0.77 -27.65
C GLU A 68 2.06 0.11 -26.58
N ASN A 69 2.02 -0.25 -25.29
CA ASN A 69 2.77 0.46 -24.23
C ASN A 69 3.44 -0.49 -23.23
N CYS A 70 3.86 -1.66 -23.72
CA CYS A 70 4.65 -2.63 -22.99
C CYS A 70 6.10 -2.17 -22.85
N GLU A 71 6.37 -1.09 -22.11
CA GLU A 71 7.75 -0.78 -21.65
C GLU A 71 7.87 0.21 -20.49
N GLN A 72 6.76 0.73 -19.95
CA GLN A 72 6.81 1.51 -18.72
C GLN A 72 6.12 0.75 -17.59
N GLN A 73 6.72 -0.38 -17.23
CA GLN A 73 6.72 -0.75 -15.82
C GLN A 73 7.30 0.45 -15.08
N GLN A 74 6.46 1.31 -14.53
CA GLN A 74 6.90 2.27 -13.54
C GLN A 74 7.41 1.41 -12.38
N GLU A 75 8.71 1.07 -12.42
CA GLU A 75 9.39 0.44 -11.31
C GLU A 75 9.00 1.26 -10.10
N ARG A 76 8.28 0.64 -9.15
CA ARG A 76 8.02 1.28 -7.87
C ARG A 76 9.36 1.88 -7.43
N PRO A 77 9.45 3.20 -7.17
CA PRO A 77 10.71 3.83 -6.85
C PRO A 77 11.37 2.99 -5.76
N LYS A 78 12.57 2.48 -6.06
CA LYS A 78 13.30 1.61 -5.15
C LYS A 78 13.35 2.33 -3.82
N ARG A 79 12.73 1.74 -2.79
CA ARG A 79 12.76 2.32 -1.45
C ARG A 79 14.22 2.50 -1.09
N MET A 80 14.62 3.73 -0.80
CA MET A 80 16.00 4.03 -0.39
C MET A 80 16.32 3.14 0.83
N LYS A 81 17.25 2.21 0.65
CA LYS A 81 17.74 1.38 1.75
C LYS A 81 18.60 2.28 2.63
N HIS A 82 18.15 2.50 3.86
CA HIS A 82 18.95 3.20 4.86
C HIS A 82 19.78 2.14 5.57
N GLU A 83 21.08 2.12 5.32
CA GLU A 83 22.00 1.16 5.92
C GLU A 83 22.88 1.88 6.94
N LEU A 84 23.03 1.28 8.12
CA LEU A 84 23.90 1.82 9.15
C LEU A 84 25.36 1.55 8.77
N LEU A 85 26.07 2.59 8.33
CA LEU A 85 27.48 2.51 8.01
C LEU A 85 28.34 2.68 9.26
N LYS A 86 29.35 1.84 9.41
CA LYS A 86 30.35 1.95 10.48
C LYS A 86 31.41 2.98 10.08
N ARG A 87 31.69 3.94 10.97
CA ARG A 87 32.79 4.90 10.74
C ARG A 87 34.14 4.19 10.71
N GLU A 88 35.00 4.61 9.79
CA GLU A 88 36.37 4.12 9.67
C GLU A 88 37.28 4.70 10.76
N GLY A 89 38.14 3.86 11.33
CA GLY A 89 39.15 4.22 12.32
C GLY A 89 38.89 3.68 13.74
N PRO A 90 39.66 4.17 14.74
CA PRO A 90 39.59 3.66 16.10
C PRO A 90 38.23 3.92 16.75
N VAL A 91 37.54 2.85 17.13
CA VAL A 91 36.17 2.88 17.69
C VAL A 91 36.05 3.82 18.90
N ALA A 92 37.08 3.90 19.74
CA ALA A 92 37.11 4.78 20.92
C ALA A 92 36.97 6.27 20.58
N LYS A 93 37.52 6.71 19.44
CA LYS A 93 37.46 8.11 18.97
C LYS A 93 36.16 8.41 18.20
N LEU A 94 35.52 7.38 17.64
CA LEU A 94 34.38 7.52 16.74
C LEU A 94 33.02 7.37 17.43
N ARG A 95 32.95 6.63 18.54
CA ARG A 95 31.71 6.40 19.30
C ARG A 95 31.17 7.72 19.86
N ARG A 96 30.01 8.16 19.35
CA ARG A 96 29.28 9.34 19.84
C ARG A 96 27.90 8.94 20.35
N PHE A 97 27.29 9.78 21.16
CA PHE A 97 25.90 9.58 21.59
C PHE A 97 24.96 9.72 20.40
N CYS A 98 23.88 8.93 20.36
CA CYS A 98 22.77 9.23 19.47
C CYS A 98 22.18 10.59 19.84
N VAL A 99 22.11 11.51 18.88
CA VAL A 99 21.65 12.89 19.12
C VAL A 99 20.20 12.91 19.60
N GLY A 100 19.33 12.07 19.00
CA GLY A 100 17.93 11.94 19.41
C GLY A 100 17.79 11.46 20.84
N CYS A 101 18.38 10.30 21.16
CA CYS A 101 18.33 9.71 22.50
C CYS A 101 18.97 10.61 23.57
N TYR A 102 20.06 11.31 23.24
CA TYR A 102 20.67 12.26 24.17
C TYR A 102 19.74 13.43 24.47
N LYS A 103 19.13 14.04 23.45
CA LYS A 103 18.16 15.14 23.62
C LYS A 103 16.97 14.72 24.49
N GLU A 104 16.44 13.53 24.27
CA GLU A 104 15.31 13.00 25.04
C GLU A 104 15.68 12.73 26.51
N ASN A 105 16.83 12.10 26.75
CA ASN A 105 17.32 11.88 28.11
C ASN A 105 17.65 13.19 28.84
N VAL A 106 18.16 14.21 28.14
CA VAL A 106 18.40 15.55 28.72
C VAL A 106 17.07 16.19 29.14
N LYS A 107 16.02 16.10 28.32
CA LYS A 107 14.69 16.60 28.67
C LYS A 107 14.11 15.90 29.90
N ASN A 108 14.29 14.58 30.01
CA ASN A 108 13.65 13.78 31.06
C ASN A 108 14.44 13.75 32.39
N HIS A 109 15.78 13.84 32.35
CA HIS A 109 16.62 13.58 33.52
C HIS A 109 17.75 14.61 33.72
N GLY A 110 17.84 15.62 32.87
CA GLY A 110 18.93 16.59 32.88
C GLY A 110 20.24 16.06 32.29
N SER A 111 21.18 16.98 32.04
CA SER A 111 22.42 16.69 31.29
C SER A 111 23.36 15.69 31.96
N LYS A 112 23.51 15.78 33.29
CA LYS A 112 24.41 14.90 34.05
C LYS A 112 23.98 13.43 33.95
N VAL A 113 22.69 13.15 34.15
CA VAL A 113 22.15 11.79 34.09
C VAL A 113 22.07 11.29 32.65
N ALA A 114 21.73 12.16 31.70
CA ALA A 114 21.64 11.81 30.28
C ALA A 114 22.96 11.30 29.70
N ARG A 115 24.10 11.84 30.15
CA ARG A 115 25.44 11.42 29.69
C ARG A 115 25.75 9.96 30.03
N ASN A 116 25.26 9.46 31.15
CA ASN A 116 25.48 8.08 31.59
C ASN A 116 24.44 7.12 31.01
N LYS A 117 23.20 7.59 30.83
CA LYS A 117 22.08 6.78 30.32
C LYS A 117 22.09 6.60 28.80
N THR A 118 22.63 7.57 28.06
CA THR A 118 22.60 7.52 26.58
C THR A 118 23.69 6.58 26.03
N LYS A 119 23.28 5.59 25.24
CA LYS A 119 24.21 4.68 24.55
C LYS A 119 25.01 5.41 23.47
N LYS A 120 26.31 5.10 23.38
CA LYS A 120 27.19 5.56 22.30
C LYS A 120 27.25 4.55 21.16
N SER A 121 27.24 5.03 19.91
CA SER A 121 27.35 4.22 18.70
C SER A 121 28.45 4.76 17.78
N SER A 122 29.13 3.86 17.08
CA SER A 122 30.08 4.18 16.00
C SER A 122 29.44 4.13 14.61
N TYR A 123 28.13 3.89 14.54
CA TYR A 123 27.38 3.80 13.29
C TYR A 123 26.69 5.13 12.96
N ILE A 124 26.59 5.43 11.67
CA ILE A 124 25.83 6.56 11.11
C ILE A 124 24.78 6.00 10.15
N LEU A 125 23.64 6.68 10.01
CA LEU A 125 22.65 6.44 8.96
C LEU A 125 23.06 7.14 7.66
#